data_AF-A0A1Y3GC41-F1
#
_entry.id   AF-A0A1Y3GC41-F1
#
_cell.length_a   1.000
_cell.length_b   1.000
_cell.length_c   1.000
_cell.angle_alpha   90.00
_cell.angle_beta   90.00
_cell.angle_gamma   90.00
#
_symmetry.space_group_name_H-M   'P 1'
#
loop_
_entity.id
_entity.type
_entity.pdbx_description
1 polymer ?
#
loop_
_entity_poly.entity_id
_entity_poly.type
_entity_poly.pdbx_seq_one_letter_code
_entity_poly.pdbx_strand_id
1 'polypeptide(L)'
;MTRLDERLVCSVVENLNDIDRDLRRFTGLSFREVCRGGGFFDNVLVESEKSVSVVPLSCGDGEIPFFSDAVCEVLRYVGFDASVVERDVFGISRSFEGDFDGVLMADDQAFVGIDLVSRNVSDNDSSTSRAYSILTRLLVEKFSCSSCLLVGLGDIGGGMLDYLFGSELALDGFVDSFFVHDIDVGKVDRCLGAYPVERYIDGVGEVDVVIDATPSVSNVCYSDVFVDGDSYFVLPGVPVGPYPEGRGFFDPLALGACSLAYMAFSGD
;
A
#
# COMPACT_ATOMS: atom_id res chain seq x y z
N MET A 1 1.22 13.08 -6.66
CA MET A 1 1.31 11.62 -6.84
C MET A 1 2.51 11.31 -7.73
N THR A 2 3.30 10.29 -7.39
CA THR A 2 4.37 9.80 -8.27
C THR A 2 3.80 8.71 -9.15
N ARG A 3 3.82 8.94 -10.45
CA ARG A 3 3.24 8.03 -11.44
C ARG A 3 4.16 6.83 -11.64
N LEU A 4 3.59 5.62 -11.69
CA LEU A 4 4.36 4.42 -12.05
C LEU A 4 4.85 4.52 -13.50
N ASP A 5 5.94 3.82 -13.79
CA ASP A 5 6.37 3.60 -15.17
C ASP A 5 5.95 2.21 -15.67
N GLU A 6 5.93 2.05 -17.00
CA GLU A 6 5.58 0.80 -17.67
C GLU A 6 6.45 -0.39 -17.21
N ARG A 7 7.72 -0.15 -16.87
CA ARG A 7 8.64 -1.24 -16.48
C ARG A 7 8.27 -1.80 -15.12
N LEU A 8 7.95 -0.94 -14.16
CA LEU A 8 7.48 -1.35 -12.84
C LEU A 8 6.16 -2.11 -12.94
N VAL A 9 5.22 -1.62 -13.76
CA VAL A 9 3.93 -2.28 -14.00
C VAL A 9 4.12 -3.70 -14.56
N CYS A 10 4.90 -3.84 -15.63
CA CYS A 10 5.18 -5.15 -16.23
C CYS A 10 5.92 -6.08 -15.25
N SER A 11 6.89 -5.55 -14.51
CA SER A 11 7.65 -6.31 -13.51
C SER A 11 6.75 -6.90 -12.43
N VAL A 12 5.68 -6.21 -12.02
CA VAL A 12 4.74 -6.75 -11.02
C VAL A 12 4.09 -8.01 -11.55
N VAL A 13 3.49 -7.95 -12.75
CA VAL A 13 2.78 -9.09 -13.35
C VAL A 13 3.69 -10.30 -13.53
N GLU A 14 4.91 -10.07 -14.03
CA GLU A 14 5.90 -11.14 -14.24
C GLU A 14 6.32 -11.82 -12.94
N ASN A 15 6.30 -11.11 -11.82
CA ASN A 15 6.85 -11.56 -10.54
C ASN A 15 5.79 -11.73 -9.43
N LEU A 16 4.48 -11.71 -9.73
CA LEU A 16 3.42 -11.76 -8.70
C LEU A 16 3.60 -12.89 -7.68
N ASN A 17 3.96 -14.09 -8.15
CA ASN A 17 4.20 -15.24 -7.28
C ASN A 17 5.43 -15.06 -6.38
N ASP A 18 6.46 -14.40 -6.88
CA ASP A 18 7.69 -14.12 -6.14
C ASP A 18 7.42 -13.05 -5.07
N ILE A 19 6.68 -11.98 -5.43
CA ILE A 19 6.28 -10.94 -4.50
C ILE A 19 5.40 -11.52 -3.38
N ASP A 20 4.41 -12.35 -3.70
CA ASP A 20 3.56 -13.01 -2.68
C ASP A 20 4.37 -13.96 -1.78
N ARG A 21 5.34 -14.68 -2.34
CA ARG A 21 6.25 -15.52 -1.56
C ARG A 21 7.10 -14.68 -0.61
N ASP A 22 7.63 -13.57 -1.08
CA ASP A 22 8.50 -12.72 -0.27
C ASP A 22 7.69 -11.99 0.81
N LEU A 23 6.44 -11.59 0.52
CA LEU A 23 5.48 -11.14 1.53
C LEU A 23 5.26 -12.20 2.61
N ARG A 24 4.95 -13.45 2.22
CA ARG A 24 4.77 -14.57 3.17
C ARG A 24 6.01 -14.80 4.04
N ARG A 25 7.21 -14.70 3.47
CA ARG A 25 8.45 -14.82 4.26
C ARG A 25 8.57 -13.69 5.27
N PHE A 26 8.27 -12.47 4.84
CA PHE A 26 8.39 -11.26 5.62
C PHE A 26 7.38 -11.20 6.77
N THR A 27 6.10 -11.40 6.48
CA THR A 27 4.99 -11.24 7.46
C THR A 27 4.45 -12.56 8.00
N GLY A 28 4.60 -13.66 7.27
CA GLY A 28 3.90 -14.92 7.53
C GLY A 28 2.56 -15.06 6.81
N LEU A 29 2.07 -13.99 6.15
CA LEU A 29 0.77 -13.95 5.47
C LEU A 29 0.93 -13.76 3.97
N SER A 30 -0.03 -14.28 3.20
CA SER A 30 -0.16 -14.03 1.76
C SER A 30 -0.75 -12.66 1.44
N PHE A 31 -0.65 -12.25 0.18
CA PHE A 31 -1.32 -11.06 -0.34
C PHE A 31 -2.81 -11.05 0.01
N ARG A 32 -3.48 -12.18 -0.25
CA ARG A 32 -4.91 -12.34 0.04
C ARG A 32 -5.22 -12.10 1.51
N GLU A 33 -4.42 -12.68 2.40
CA GLU A 33 -4.64 -12.55 3.85
C GLU A 33 -4.35 -11.14 4.36
N VAL A 34 -3.29 -10.48 3.87
CA VAL A 34 -3.00 -9.08 4.22
C VAL A 34 -4.11 -8.16 3.72
N CYS A 35 -4.50 -8.28 2.45
CA CYS A 35 -5.49 -7.37 1.84
C CYS A 35 -6.90 -7.56 2.40
N ARG A 36 -7.22 -8.76 2.91
CA ARG A 36 -8.43 -9.00 3.71
C ARG A 36 -8.40 -8.31 5.07
N GLY A 37 -7.25 -7.84 5.55
CA GLY A 37 -7.12 -7.17 6.83
C GLY A 37 -6.15 -7.83 7.81
N GLY A 38 -5.42 -8.88 7.40
CA GLY A 38 -4.34 -9.48 8.20
C GLY A 38 -4.77 -10.08 9.54
N GLY A 39 -6.07 -10.32 9.74
CA GLY A 39 -6.66 -10.74 11.01
C GLY A 39 -6.99 -9.60 11.99
N PHE A 40 -6.71 -8.34 11.62
CA PHE A 40 -7.04 -7.15 12.41
C PHE A 40 -8.42 -6.57 12.06
N PHE A 41 -8.88 -6.85 10.85
CA PHE A 41 -10.18 -6.39 10.37
C PHE A 41 -10.99 -7.58 9.86
N ASP A 42 -12.28 -7.58 10.20
CA ASP A 42 -13.20 -8.64 9.79
C ASP A 42 -13.67 -8.39 8.35
N ASN A 43 -13.10 -9.12 7.40
CA ASN A 43 -13.53 -9.07 6.01
C ASN A 43 -14.17 -10.40 5.59
N VAL A 44 -15.48 -10.38 5.38
CA VAL A 44 -16.29 -11.55 4.97
C VAL A 44 -16.42 -11.71 3.45
N LEU A 45 -15.69 -10.91 2.67
CA LEU A 45 -15.75 -10.92 1.22
C LEU A 45 -15.36 -12.28 0.64
N VAL A 46 -16.20 -12.78 -0.26
CA VAL A 46 -15.91 -13.93 -1.12
C VAL A 46 -15.58 -13.39 -2.50
N GLU A 47 -14.29 -13.28 -2.81
CA GLU A 47 -13.75 -12.63 -4.01
C GLU A 47 -14.27 -13.26 -5.30
N SER A 48 -14.42 -14.59 -5.30
CA SER A 48 -14.92 -15.34 -6.45
C SER A 48 -16.38 -15.04 -6.78
N GLU A 49 -17.11 -14.38 -5.89
CA GLU A 49 -18.49 -13.93 -6.11
C GLU A 49 -18.56 -12.46 -6.54
N LYS A 50 -17.40 -11.80 -6.73
CA LYS A 50 -17.31 -10.41 -7.16
C LYS A 50 -16.70 -10.30 -8.54
N SER A 51 -17.52 -9.81 -9.47
CA SER A 51 -17.12 -9.42 -10.80
C SER A 51 -16.63 -7.97 -10.82
N VAL A 52 -15.43 -7.74 -11.34
CA VAL A 52 -14.76 -6.43 -11.27
C VAL A 52 -14.30 -5.99 -12.65
N SER A 53 -14.75 -4.82 -13.10
CA SER A 53 -14.18 -4.22 -14.30
C SER A 53 -13.01 -3.31 -13.95
N VAL A 54 -11.96 -3.37 -14.77
CA VAL A 54 -10.86 -2.41 -14.71
C VAL A 54 -10.99 -1.50 -15.94
N VAL A 55 -11.24 -0.22 -15.72
CA VAL A 55 -11.48 0.76 -16.78
C VAL A 55 -10.22 1.58 -17.01
N PRO A 56 -9.57 1.47 -18.18
CA PRO A 56 -8.48 2.37 -18.52
C PRO A 56 -8.98 3.78 -18.78
N LEU A 57 -8.29 4.79 -18.24
CA LEU A 57 -8.61 6.20 -18.50
C LEU A 57 -7.59 6.82 -19.47
N SER A 58 -8.04 7.77 -20.29
CA SER A 58 -7.22 8.53 -21.24
C SER A 58 -7.04 9.99 -20.84
N CYS A 59 -7.69 10.42 -19.75
CA CYS A 59 -7.52 11.77 -19.21
C CYS A 59 -6.10 12.03 -18.69
N GLY A 60 -5.72 13.31 -18.62
CA GLY A 60 -4.42 13.72 -18.11
C GLY A 60 -3.27 13.23 -18.98
N ASP A 61 -2.26 12.59 -18.36
CA ASP A 61 -1.13 11.95 -19.05
C ASP A 61 -1.52 10.60 -19.70
N GLY A 62 -2.81 10.25 -19.67
CA GLY A 62 -3.37 9.04 -20.25
C GLY A 62 -3.12 7.81 -19.38
N GLU A 63 -3.31 6.62 -19.96
CA GLU A 63 -3.01 5.36 -19.27
C GLU A 63 -1.51 5.08 -19.28
N ILE A 64 -0.99 4.60 -18.14
CA ILE A 64 0.33 3.97 -18.10
C ILE A 64 0.21 2.62 -18.85
N PRO A 65 1.03 2.35 -19.87
CA PRO A 65 0.93 1.11 -20.64
C PRO A 65 0.85 -0.12 -19.73
N PHE A 66 -0.12 -1.00 -20.03
CA PHE A 66 -0.40 -2.26 -19.31
C PHE A 66 -0.88 -2.11 -17.86
N PHE A 67 -1.15 -0.90 -17.36
CA PHE A 67 -1.58 -0.72 -15.97
C PHE A 67 -2.90 -1.41 -15.67
N SER A 68 -3.92 -1.22 -16.53
CA SER A 68 -5.23 -1.84 -16.34
C SER A 68 -5.14 -3.36 -16.40
N ASP A 69 -4.32 -3.89 -17.31
CA ASP A 69 -4.04 -5.32 -17.41
C ASP A 69 -3.35 -5.84 -16.14
N ALA A 70 -2.36 -5.12 -15.62
CA ALA A 70 -1.65 -5.51 -14.41
C ALA A 70 -2.55 -5.54 -13.18
N VAL A 71 -3.41 -4.52 -13.00
CA VAL A 71 -4.42 -4.51 -11.94
C VAL A 71 -5.36 -5.71 -12.10
N CYS A 72 -5.83 -5.99 -13.31
CA CYS A 72 -6.70 -7.13 -13.59
C CYS A 72 -6.04 -8.47 -13.22
N GLU A 73 -4.76 -8.67 -13.57
CA GLU A 73 -4.01 -9.87 -13.21
C GLU A 73 -3.79 -10.01 -11.70
N VAL A 74 -3.51 -8.91 -10.98
CA VAL A 74 -3.44 -8.88 -9.51
C VAL A 74 -4.76 -9.32 -8.88
N LEU A 75 -5.89 -8.79 -9.37
CA LEU A 75 -7.20 -9.14 -8.84
C LEU A 75 -7.55 -10.62 -9.10
N ARG A 76 -7.28 -11.12 -10.30
CA ARG A 76 -7.45 -12.54 -10.63
C ARG A 76 -6.57 -13.43 -9.76
N TYR A 77 -5.33 -13.00 -9.49
CA TYR A 77 -4.39 -13.74 -8.65
C TYR A 77 -4.95 -14.02 -7.25
N VAL A 78 -5.66 -13.06 -6.66
CA VAL A 78 -6.28 -13.22 -5.33
C VAL A 78 -7.69 -13.78 -5.36
N GLY A 79 -8.27 -13.98 -6.55
CA GLY A 79 -9.50 -14.75 -6.75
C GLY A 79 -10.73 -13.96 -7.20
N PHE A 80 -10.61 -12.67 -7.53
CA PHE A 80 -11.70 -11.91 -8.14
C PHE A 80 -11.96 -12.33 -9.59
N ASP A 81 -13.20 -12.22 -10.05
CA ASP A 81 -13.54 -12.30 -11.48
C ASP A 81 -13.33 -10.93 -12.13
N ALA A 82 -12.06 -10.60 -12.43
CA ALA A 82 -11.69 -9.31 -12.98
C ALA A 82 -11.53 -9.34 -14.51
N SER A 83 -11.89 -8.24 -15.19
CA SER A 83 -11.65 -8.04 -16.62
C SER A 83 -11.38 -6.57 -16.97
N VAL A 84 -10.44 -6.34 -17.88
CA VAL A 84 -10.25 -5.00 -18.48
C VAL A 84 -11.38 -4.77 -19.47
N VAL A 85 -12.03 -3.63 -19.35
CA VAL A 85 -13.09 -3.20 -20.28
C VAL A 85 -12.58 -2.05 -21.16
N GLU A 86 -13.46 -1.50 -21.99
CA GLU A 86 -13.11 -0.36 -22.82
C GLU A 86 -12.73 0.88 -22.00
N ARG A 87 -12.25 1.93 -22.67
CA ARG A 87 -11.70 3.10 -22.00
C ARG A 87 -12.76 4.14 -21.64
N ASP A 88 -12.42 4.97 -20.66
CA ASP A 88 -13.14 6.19 -20.31
C ASP A 88 -14.63 5.95 -20.03
N VAL A 89 -15.47 6.94 -20.36
CA VAL A 89 -16.93 6.91 -20.16
C VAL A 89 -17.56 5.68 -20.82
N PHE A 90 -17.02 5.19 -21.94
CA PHE A 90 -17.56 4.00 -22.60
C PHE A 90 -17.31 2.74 -21.77
N GLY A 91 -16.11 2.57 -21.24
CA GLY A 91 -15.78 1.51 -20.28
C GLY A 91 -16.61 1.55 -19.02
N ILE A 92 -16.80 2.76 -18.46
CA ILE A 92 -17.66 2.96 -17.30
C ILE A 92 -19.09 2.50 -17.64
N SER A 93 -19.67 2.96 -18.76
CA SER A 93 -21.01 2.51 -19.16
C SER A 93 -21.12 1.00 -19.35
N ARG A 94 -20.08 0.37 -19.92
CA ARG A 94 -20.02 -1.08 -20.10
C ARG A 94 -19.93 -1.85 -18.80
N SER A 95 -19.30 -1.27 -17.79
CA SER A 95 -19.24 -1.84 -16.45
C SER A 95 -20.63 -1.94 -15.83
N PHE A 96 -21.46 -0.89 -15.99
CA PHE A 96 -22.85 -0.89 -15.53
C PHE A 96 -23.76 -1.79 -16.38
N GLU A 97 -23.59 -1.81 -17.70
CA GLU A 97 -24.41 -2.63 -18.61
C GLU A 97 -24.08 -4.13 -18.53
N GLY A 98 -22.83 -4.46 -18.21
CA GLY A 98 -22.31 -5.83 -18.15
C GLY A 98 -22.55 -6.53 -16.82
N ASP A 99 -23.33 -5.92 -15.92
CA ASP A 99 -23.63 -6.43 -14.57
C ASP A 99 -22.38 -6.72 -13.72
N PHE A 100 -21.32 -5.90 -13.85
CA PHE A 100 -20.18 -5.99 -12.93
C PHE A 100 -20.59 -5.52 -11.52
N ASP A 101 -20.06 -6.16 -10.49
CA ASP A 101 -20.27 -5.77 -9.09
C ASP A 101 -19.45 -4.55 -8.69
N GLY A 102 -18.33 -4.30 -9.37
CA GLY A 102 -17.40 -3.24 -9.04
C GLY A 102 -16.58 -2.71 -10.20
N VAL A 103 -16.04 -1.51 -10.03
CA VAL A 103 -15.18 -0.83 -11.01
C VAL A 103 -13.92 -0.34 -10.31
N LEU A 104 -12.75 -0.64 -10.89
CA LEU A 104 -11.49 0.02 -10.57
C LEU A 104 -11.04 0.88 -11.74
N MET A 105 -10.58 2.09 -11.45
CA MET A 105 -10.09 3.03 -12.47
C MET A 105 -9.11 4.03 -11.86
N ALA A 106 -8.14 4.47 -12.65
CA ALA A 106 -7.10 5.40 -12.21
C ALA A 106 -6.87 6.52 -13.22
N ASP A 107 -6.74 7.75 -12.72
CA ASP A 107 -6.17 8.89 -13.43
C ASP A 107 -4.91 9.42 -12.71
N ASP A 108 -4.44 10.61 -13.09
CA ASP A 108 -3.24 11.22 -12.49
C ASP A 108 -3.41 11.65 -11.03
N GLN A 109 -4.65 11.73 -10.54
CA GLN A 109 -4.99 12.28 -9.23
C GLN A 109 -5.56 11.23 -8.28
N ALA A 110 -6.23 10.21 -8.81
CA ALA A 110 -6.87 9.20 -7.99
C ALA A 110 -6.85 7.84 -8.67
N PHE A 111 -6.58 6.81 -7.87
CA PHE A 111 -6.88 5.42 -8.20
C PHE A 111 -7.95 4.95 -7.21
N VAL A 112 -9.13 4.60 -7.72
CA VAL A 112 -10.31 4.30 -6.90
C VAL A 112 -10.93 2.95 -7.25
N GLY A 113 -11.51 2.32 -6.25
CA GLY A 113 -12.39 1.17 -6.37
C GLY A 113 -13.79 1.56 -5.94
N ILE A 114 -14.80 1.16 -6.71
CA ILE A 114 -16.20 1.49 -6.47
C ILE A 114 -17.00 0.20 -6.50
N ASP A 115 -17.66 -0.15 -5.39
CA ASP A 115 -18.69 -1.20 -5.38
C ASP A 115 -19.98 -0.62 -5.97
N LEU A 116 -20.45 -1.19 -7.08
CA LEU A 116 -21.64 -0.69 -7.78
C LEU A 116 -22.95 -1.06 -7.06
N VAL A 117 -22.90 -2.04 -6.15
CA VAL A 117 -24.04 -2.52 -5.37
C VAL A 117 -24.19 -1.69 -4.09
N SER A 118 -23.15 -1.63 -3.27
CA SER A 118 -23.16 -0.91 -1.98
C SER A 118 -22.91 0.59 -2.14
N ARG A 119 -22.30 1.01 -3.26
CA ARG A 119 -21.85 2.38 -3.56
C ARG A 119 -20.71 2.84 -2.66
N ASN A 120 -19.99 1.90 -2.04
CA ASN A 120 -18.75 2.22 -1.36
C ASN A 120 -17.67 2.60 -2.37
N VAL A 121 -16.86 3.57 -1.96
CA VAL A 121 -15.72 4.06 -2.72
C VAL A 121 -14.52 4.01 -1.80
N SER A 122 -13.46 3.38 -2.27
CA SER A 122 -12.16 3.39 -1.59
C SER A 122 -11.13 4.01 -2.53
N ASP A 123 -10.15 4.70 -1.96
CA ASP A 123 -9.01 5.26 -2.66
C ASP A 123 -7.74 4.44 -2.39
N ASN A 124 -6.83 4.45 -3.36
CA ASN A 124 -5.61 3.68 -3.30
C ASN A 124 -4.65 4.15 -2.20
N ASP A 125 -4.64 5.44 -1.84
CA ASP A 125 -3.69 5.95 -0.86
C ASP A 125 -4.04 5.43 0.54
N SER A 126 -5.33 5.50 0.94
CA SER A 126 -5.83 4.88 2.17
C SER A 126 -5.66 3.35 2.15
N SER A 127 -5.92 2.71 1.01
CA SER A 127 -5.79 1.26 0.88
C SER A 127 -4.35 0.78 1.00
N THR A 128 -3.42 1.50 0.37
CA THR A 128 -1.98 1.25 0.49
C THR A 128 -1.53 1.50 1.92
N SER A 129 -2.00 2.58 2.55
CA SER A 129 -1.72 2.88 3.96
C SER A 129 -2.15 1.76 4.90
N ARG A 130 -3.36 1.23 4.73
CA ARG A 130 -3.88 0.09 5.52
C ARG A 130 -2.98 -1.12 5.36
N ALA A 131 -2.71 -1.53 4.12
CA ALA A 131 -1.94 -2.73 3.86
C ALA A 131 -0.52 -2.63 4.43
N TYR A 132 0.19 -1.53 4.18
CA TYR A 132 1.54 -1.34 4.72
C TYR A 132 1.56 -1.12 6.24
N SER A 133 0.48 -0.62 6.85
CA SER A 133 0.34 -0.58 8.32
C SER A 133 0.15 -1.97 8.92
N ILE A 134 -0.60 -2.86 8.26
CA ILE A 134 -0.70 -4.27 8.63
C ILE A 134 0.69 -4.92 8.58
N LEU A 135 1.47 -4.69 7.53
CA LEU A 135 2.85 -5.18 7.41
C LEU A 135 3.70 -4.72 8.60
N THR A 136 3.72 -3.41 8.88
CA THR A 136 4.46 -2.84 10.02
C THR A 136 4.03 -3.49 11.33
N ARG A 137 2.72 -3.61 11.58
CA ARG A 137 2.18 -4.21 12.80
C ARG A 137 2.64 -5.66 12.96
N LEU A 138 2.55 -6.46 11.91
CA LEU A 138 2.97 -7.87 11.91
C LEU A 138 4.47 -8.02 12.17
N LEU A 139 5.31 -7.16 11.58
CA LEU A 139 6.76 -7.20 11.83
C LEU A 139 7.10 -6.88 13.28
N VAL A 140 6.49 -5.81 13.81
CA VAL A 140 6.69 -5.39 15.19
C VAL A 140 6.40 -6.54 16.15
N GLU A 141 5.30 -7.27 15.97
CA GLU A 141 5.00 -8.43 16.80
C GLU A 141 5.95 -9.60 16.56
N LYS A 142 6.16 -9.97 15.30
CA LYS A 142 6.92 -11.16 14.91
C LYS A 142 8.37 -11.08 15.37
N PHE A 143 8.97 -9.91 15.30
CA PHE A 143 10.38 -9.68 15.62
C PHE A 143 10.58 -8.94 16.95
N SER A 144 9.50 -8.63 17.68
CA SER A 144 9.55 -7.87 18.94
C SER A 144 10.30 -6.54 18.77
N CYS A 145 10.04 -5.85 17.66
CA CYS A 145 10.64 -4.55 17.38
C CYS A 145 10.14 -3.52 18.39
N SER A 146 11.06 -2.73 18.92
CA SER A 146 10.80 -1.69 19.92
C SER A 146 10.78 -0.28 19.33
N SER A 147 11.24 -0.11 18.08
CA SER A 147 11.35 1.21 17.46
C SER A 147 11.02 1.21 15.98
N CYS A 148 10.34 2.27 15.54
CA CYS A 148 10.00 2.50 14.15
C CYS A 148 10.43 3.91 13.70
N LEU A 149 10.79 4.06 12.43
CA LEU A 149 10.96 5.35 11.75
C LEU A 149 10.09 5.38 10.50
N LEU A 150 9.18 6.35 10.43
CA LEU A 150 8.44 6.67 9.21
C LEU A 150 9.03 7.90 8.52
N VAL A 151 9.40 7.73 7.26
CA VAL A 151 9.92 8.79 6.40
C VAL A 151 8.91 9.07 5.28
N GLY A 152 8.48 10.33 5.18
CA GLY A 152 7.43 10.78 4.29
C GLY A 152 6.06 10.80 4.96
N LEU A 153 5.49 12.00 5.09
CA LEU A 153 4.19 12.30 5.68
C LEU A 153 3.23 12.81 4.59
N GLY A 154 3.27 12.15 3.42
CA GLY A 154 2.30 12.33 2.33
C GLY A 154 0.97 11.63 2.63
N ASP A 155 0.15 11.42 1.61
CA ASP A 155 -1.16 10.77 1.76
C ASP A 155 -1.02 9.35 2.32
N ILE A 156 -0.03 8.58 1.82
CA ILE A 156 0.26 7.23 2.34
C ILE A 156 0.86 7.28 3.74
N GLY A 157 1.95 8.02 3.97
CA GLY A 157 2.61 8.04 5.28
C GLY A 157 1.72 8.61 6.39
N GLY A 158 0.96 9.67 6.10
CA GLY A 158 -0.04 10.21 7.01
C GLY A 158 -1.15 9.21 7.29
N GLY A 159 -1.70 8.56 6.25
CA GLY A 159 -2.70 7.51 6.41
C GLY A 159 -2.18 6.32 7.23
N MET A 160 -0.90 5.96 7.11
CA MET A 160 -0.30 4.93 7.96
C MET A 160 -0.33 5.32 9.44
N LEU A 161 -0.10 6.60 9.79
CA LEU A 161 -0.23 7.06 11.18
C LEU A 161 -1.66 6.94 11.69
N ASP A 162 -2.66 7.25 10.86
CA ASP A 162 -4.08 7.07 11.21
C ASP A 162 -4.38 5.61 11.55
N TYR A 163 -3.87 4.65 10.77
CA TYR A 163 -4.03 3.23 11.08
C TYR A 163 -3.23 2.80 12.32
N LEU A 164 -1.94 3.14 12.39
CA LEU A 164 -1.01 2.69 13.44
C LEU A 164 -1.25 3.32 14.82
N PHE A 165 -2.13 4.31 14.93
CA PHE A 165 -2.49 4.94 16.21
C PHE A 165 -4.01 5.17 16.40
N GLY A 166 -4.83 4.92 15.38
CA GLY A 166 -6.28 5.17 15.41
C GLY A 166 -7.16 3.96 15.12
N SER A 167 -6.59 2.77 14.92
CA SER A 167 -7.32 1.55 14.56
C SER A 167 -6.88 0.34 15.39
N GLU A 168 -7.38 -0.85 15.04
CA GLU A 168 -6.96 -2.16 15.56
C GLU A 168 -5.46 -2.45 15.32
N LEU A 169 -4.81 -1.68 14.44
CA LEU A 169 -3.38 -1.73 14.18
C LEU A 169 -2.54 -0.87 15.13
N ALA A 170 -3.15 -0.27 16.15
CA ALA A 170 -2.46 0.57 17.11
C ALA A 170 -1.17 -0.08 17.66
N LEU A 171 -0.07 0.67 17.63
CA LEU A 171 1.23 0.22 18.15
C LEU A 171 1.44 0.56 19.63
N ASP A 172 0.44 1.14 20.31
CA ASP A 172 0.50 1.46 21.73
C ASP A 172 0.88 0.23 22.57
N GLY A 173 2.02 0.33 23.27
CA GLY A 173 2.55 -0.75 24.11
C GLY A 173 3.30 -1.85 23.37
N PHE A 174 3.47 -1.75 22.05
CA PHE A 174 4.32 -2.65 21.26
C PHE A 174 5.69 -2.04 20.94
N VAL A 175 5.74 -0.73 20.74
CA VAL A 175 6.98 0.02 20.49
C VAL A 175 7.24 1.02 21.61
N ASP A 176 8.52 1.21 21.94
CA ASP A 176 9.00 2.21 22.89
C ASP A 176 9.10 3.60 22.22
N SER A 177 9.47 3.63 20.94
CA SER A 177 9.63 4.88 20.18
C SER A 177 9.14 4.76 18.75
N PHE A 178 8.41 5.77 18.29
CA PHE A 178 8.02 5.91 16.89
C PHE A 178 8.47 7.27 16.37
N PHE A 179 9.43 7.28 15.46
CA PHE A 179 9.99 8.49 14.88
C PHE A 179 9.33 8.83 13.55
N VAL A 180 9.22 10.12 13.27
CA VAL A 180 8.76 10.63 11.98
C VAL A 180 9.77 11.60 11.38
N HIS A 181 9.90 11.56 10.05
CA HIS A 181 10.71 12.49 9.27
C HIS A 181 9.98 12.90 7.97
N ASP A 182 10.02 14.19 7.64
CA ASP A 182 9.63 14.71 6.34
C ASP A 182 10.46 15.98 6.06
N ILE A 183 10.73 16.25 4.78
CA ILE A 183 11.41 17.47 4.35
C ILE A 183 10.57 18.72 4.65
N ASP A 184 9.25 18.59 4.67
CA ASP A 184 8.32 19.62 5.11
C ASP A 184 8.18 19.57 6.65
N VAL A 185 8.94 20.44 7.32
CA VAL A 185 8.92 20.61 8.78
C VAL A 185 7.52 20.88 9.31
N GLY A 186 6.65 21.55 8.53
CA GLY A 186 5.28 21.84 8.93
C GLY A 186 4.41 20.58 9.00
N LYS A 187 4.67 19.57 8.16
CA LYS A 187 4.02 18.25 8.28
C LYS A 187 4.46 17.53 9.55
N VAL A 188 5.76 17.58 9.85
CA VAL A 188 6.31 16.98 11.08
C VAL A 188 5.68 17.62 12.31
N ASP A 189 5.65 18.96 12.39
CA ASP A 189 5.05 19.69 13.52
C ASP A 189 3.57 19.34 13.73
N ARG A 190 2.80 19.17 12.65
CA ARG A 190 1.40 18.70 12.73
C ARG A 190 1.31 17.29 13.29
N CYS A 191 2.17 16.38 12.85
CA CYS A 191 2.16 14.99 13.31
C CYS A 191 2.53 14.87 14.80
N LEU A 192 3.53 15.63 15.26
CA LEU A 192 3.92 15.67 16.67
C LEU A 192 2.79 16.15 17.60
N GLY A 193 1.86 16.96 17.08
CA GLY A 193 0.69 17.41 17.82
C GLY A 193 -0.51 16.46 17.77
N ALA A 194 -0.52 15.51 16.84
CA ALA A 194 -1.66 14.62 16.56
C ALA A 194 -1.45 13.18 17.04
N TYR A 195 -0.21 12.69 17.02
CA TYR A 195 0.14 11.30 17.35
C TYR A 195 1.24 11.23 18.41
N PRO A 196 1.36 10.11 19.14
CA PRO A 196 2.44 9.89 20.11
C PRO A 196 3.75 9.52 19.40
N VAL A 197 4.24 10.42 18.55
CA VAL A 197 5.46 10.23 17.74
C VAL A 197 6.52 11.26 18.09
N GLU A 198 7.76 10.93 17.79
CA GLU A 198 8.93 11.77 18.02
C GLU A 198 9.51 12.26 16.70
N ARG A 199 10.16 13.43 16.71
CA ARG A 199 10.89 13.91 15.55
C ARG A 199 12.17 13.09 15.41
N TYR A 200 12.40 12.50 14.24
CA TYR A 200 13.70 11.93 13.94
C TYR A 200 14.77 13.03 13.85
N ILE A 201 15.90 12.80 14.51
CA ILE A 201 17.08 13.68 14.47
C ILE A 201 18.28 12.79 14.12
N ASP A 202 19.17 13.31 13.28
CA ASP A 202 20.42 12.61 12.96
C ASP A 202 21.18 12.25 14.25
N GLY A 203 21.50 10.97 14.40
CA GLY A 203 22.17 10.44 15.58
C GLY A 203 21.27 9.80 16.64
N VAL A 204 19.95 9.68 16.39
CA VAL A 204 19.04 8.83 17.19
C VAL A 204 19.54 7.37 17.27
N GLY A 205 20.32 6.94 16.29
CA GLY A 205 20.88 5.60 16.20
C GLY A 205 20.06 4.72 15.29
N GLU A 206 20.27 3.42 15.40
CA GLU A 206 19.53 2.42 14.64
C GLU A 206 18.10 2.28 15.17
N VAL A 207 17.15 1.99 14.27
CA VAL A 207 15.77 1.63 14.63
C VAL A 207 15.46 0.24 14.10
N ASP A 208 14.50 -0.45 14.71
CA ASP A 208 14.19 -1.83 14.34
C ASP A 208 13.42 -1.91 13.00
N VAL A 209 12.54 -0.94 12.73
CA VAL A 209 11.75 -0.87 11.48
C VAL A 209 11.86 0.52 10.84
N VAL A 210 12.21 0.53 9.56
CA VAL A 210 12.26 1.73 8.71
C VAL A 210 11.15 1.65 7.67
N ILE A 211 10.34 2.71 7.58
CA ILE A 211 9.21 2.81 6.67
C ILE A 211 9.48 3.97 5.71
N ASP A 212 9.60 3.69 4.41
CA ASP A 212 9.79 4.71 3.37
C ASP A 212 8.51 4.89 2.55
N ALA A 213 7.77 5.96 2.84
CA ALA A 213 6.61 6.40 2.08
C ALA A 213 6.91 7.63 1.21
N THR A 214 8.16 7.80 0.80
CA THR A 214 8.59 8.91 -0.06
C THR A 214 8.73 8.49 -1.53
N PRO A 215 8.60 9.45 -2.46
CA PRO A 215 8.96 9.22 -3.84
C PRO A 215 10.43 9.52 -4.11
N SER A 216 11.34 8.98 -3.29
CA SER A 216 12.77 9.27 -3.39
C SER A 216 13.62 8.03 -3.16
N VAL A 217 14.59 7.80 -4.04
CA VAL A 217 15.65 6.80 -3.84
C VAL A 217 16.79 7.29 -2.94
N SER A 218 16.72 8.55 -2.49
CA SER A 218 17.74 9.18 -1.66
C SER A 218 17.06 9.94 -0.53
N ASN A 219 17.01 9.31 0.62
CA ASN A 219 16.49 9.85 1.87
C ASN A 219 17.22 9.18 3.03
N VAL A 220 16.81 9.51 4.26
CA VAL A 220 17.46 9.02 5.48
C VAL A 220 17.33 7.51 5.70
N CYS A 221 16.30 6.86 5.14
CA CYS A 221 16.11 5.40 5.22
C CYS A 221 17.29 4.63 4.63
N TYR A 222 17.94 5.18 3.60
CA TYR A 222 19.00 4.52 2.85
C TYR A 222 20.40 4.90 3.33
N SER A 223 20.51 5.43 4.54
CA SER A 223 21.81 5.65 5.18
C SER A 223 22.46 4.33 5.60
N ASP A 224 23.80 4.31 5.63
CA ASP A 224 24.58 3.12 6.02
C ASP A 224 24.16 2.59 7.40
N VAL A 225 23.68 3.47 8.31
CA VAL A 225 23.19 3.08 9.65
C VAL A 225 22.07 2.05 9.57
N PHE A 226 21.13 2.19 8.64
CA PHE A 226 20.00 1.28 8.51
C PHE A 226 20.27 0.17 7.51
N VAL A 227 20.96 0.48 6.41
CA VAL A 227 21.24 -0.49 5.35
C VAL A 227 22.23 -1.56 5.85
N ASP A 228 23.33 -1.14 6.48
CA ASP A 228 24.33 -2.07 7.02
C ASP A 228 23.98 -2.58 8.43
N GLY A 229 22.96 -2.00 9.07
CA GLY A 229 22.39 -2.46 10.34
C GLY A 229 21.51 -3.70 10.20
N ASP A 230 20.73 -3.99 11.23
CA ASP A 230 19.74 -5.06 11.37
C ASP A 230 18.29 -4.60 11.15
N SER A 231 18.05 -3.32 10.83
CA SER A 231 16.72 -2.76 10.55
C SER A 231 15.93 -3.55 9.49
N TYR A 232 14.62 -3.66 9.69
CA TYR A 232 13.67 -4.15 8.68
C TYR A 232 13.07 -2.99 7.89
N PHE A 233 12.71 -3.22 6.63
CA PHE A 233 12.27 -2.18 5.70
C PHE A 233 10.86 -2.43 5.16
N VAL A 234 10.00 -1.42 5.29
CA VAL A 234 8.63 -1.41 4.78
C VAL A 234 8.52 -0.29 3.75
N LEU A 235 8.35 -0.61 2.47
CA LEU A 235 8.68 0.31 1.38
C LEU A 235 7.47 0.55 0.46
N PRO A 236 6.46 1.33 0.87
CA PRO A 236 5.39 1.76 -0.03
C PRO A 236 5.83 2.80 -1.07
N GLY A 237 6.92 3.51 -0.81
CA GLY A 237 7.43 4.59 -1.66
C GLY A 237 7.94 4.11 -3.02
N VAL A 238 7.58 4.84 -4.08
CA VAL A 238 8.06 4.59 -5.45
C VAL A 238 8.67 5.88 -6.01
N PRO A 239 9.89 5.84 -6.57
CA PRO A 239 10.80 4.69 -6.69
C PRO A 239 11.45 4.29 -5.36
N VAL A 240 11.81 3.01 -5.24
CA VAL A 240 12.51 2.47 -4.07
C VAL A 240 14.03 2.65 -4.17
N GLY A 241 14.66 3.01 -3.06
CA GLY A 241 16.12 3.05 -2.92
C GLY A 241 16.73 1.68 -2.56
N PRO A 242 18.05 1.62 -2.32
CA PRO A 242 18.72 0.37 -1.99
C PRO A 242 18.35 -0.10 -0.58
N TYR A 243 17.85 -1.33 -0.45
CA TYR A 243 17.60 -1.95 0.84
C TYR A 243 18.16 -3.39 0.88
N PRO A 244 18.39 -3.95 2.08
CA PRO A 244 18.99 -5.27 2.23
C PRO A 244 18.02 -6.39 1.87
N GLU A 245 18.46 -7.30 1.01
CA GLU A 245 17.65 -8.46 0.59
C GLU A 245 17.24 -9.31 1.80
N GLY A 246 15.96 -9.71 1.84
CA GLY A 246 15.41 -10.51 2.93
C GLY A 246 15.07 -9.73 4.21
N ARG A 247 15.44 -8.45 4.31
CA ARG A 247 15.03 -7.55 5.40
C ARG A 247 14.05 -6.47 4.98
N GLY A 248 13.64 -6.43 3.71
CA GLY A 248 12.67 -5.46 3.22
C GLY A 248 11.55 -6.08 2.42
N PHE A 249 10.42 -5.39 2.38
CA PHE A 249 9.33 -5.67 1.45
C PHE A 249 8.97 -4.41 0.66
N PHE A 250 8.97 -4.56 -0.66
CA PHE A 250 8.59 -3.55 -1.63
C PHE A 250 7.66 -4.17 -2.65
N ASP A 251 6.54 -3.51 -2.91
CA ASP A 251 5.67 -3.77 -4.04
C ASP A 251 5.12 -2.43 -4.56
N PRO A 252 5.28 -2.13 -5.87
CA PRO A 252 4.88 -0.84 -6.43
C PRO A 252 3.39 -0.77 -6.83
N LEU A 253 2.63 -1.86 -6.80
CA LEU A 253 1.25 -1.88 -7.31
C LEU A 253 0.34 -2.93 -6.66
N ALA A 254 0.77 -4.20 -6.61
CA ALA A 254 -0.11 -5.31 -6.33
C ALA A 254 -0.81 -5.21 -4.96
N LEU A 255 -0.08 -4.89 -3.91
CA LEU A 255 -0.59 -4.80 -2.54
C LEU A 255 -1.61 -3.67 -2.41
N GLY A 256 -1.30 -2.48 -2.96
CA GLY A 256 -2.21 -1.33 -2.96
C GLY A 256 -3.48 -1.60 -3.77
N ALA A 257 -3.33 -2.06 -5.03
CA ALA A 257 -4.46 -2.37 -5.91
C ALA A 257 -5.35 -3.49 -5.37
N CYS A 258 -4.74 -4.50 -4.75
CA CYS A 258 -5.47 -5.59 -4.13
C CYS A 258 -6.24 -5.09 -2.90
N SER A 259 -5.58 -4.38 -1.97
CA SER A 259 -6.22 -3.82 -0.78
C SER A 259 -7.35 -2.86 -1.15
N LEU A 260 -7.20 -2.10 -2.24
CA LEU A 260 -8.23 -1.22 -2.78
C LEU A 260 -9.52 -1.98 -3.12
N ALA A 261 -9.40 -3.10 -3.82
CA ALA A 261 -10.55 -3.94 -4.14
C ALA A 261 -11.21 -4.51 -2.88
N TYR A 262 -10.43 -5.02 -1.93
CA TYR A 262 -11.01 -5.54 -0.68
C TYR A 262 -11.76 -4.46 0.08
N MET A 263 -11.19 -3.27 0.24
CA MET A 263 -11.83 -2.15 0.93
C MET A 263 -13.11 -1.71 0.24
N ALA A 264 -13.06 -1.54 -1.09
CA ALA A 264 -14.21 -1.11 -1.86
C ALA A 264 -15.39 -2.10 -1.70
N PHE A 265 -15.10 -3.41 -1.72
CA PHE A 265 -16.13 -4.45 -1.78
C PHE A 265 -16.51 -5.07 -0.43
N SER A 266 -15.73 -4.84 0.65
CA SER A 266 -16.10 -5.25 2.01
C SER A 266 -16.89 -4.18 2.75
N GLY A 267 -16.72 -2.92 2.35
CA GLY A 267 -17.39 -1.79 2.98
C GLY A 267 -16.58 -1.09 4.07
N ASP A 268 -15.29 -1.41 4.18
CA ASP A 268 -14.34 -0.88 5.16
C ASP A 268 -13.78 0.50 4.78
#